data_AF-A0AAU7CK90-F1
#
_entry.id   AF-A0AAU7CK90-F1
#
_cell.length_a   1.000
_cell.length_b   1.000
_cell.length_c   1.000
_cell.angle_alpha   90.00
_cell.angle_beta   90.00
_cell.angle_gamma   90.00
#
_symmetry.space_group_name_H-M   'P 1'
#
loop_
_entity.id
_entity.type
_entity.pdbx_description
1 polymer ?
#
loop_
_entity_poly.entity_id
_entity_poly.type
_entity_poly.pdbx_seq_one_letter_code
_entity_poly.pdbx_strand_id
1 'polypeptide(L)'
;METKVDEKVETPSWVLNRHPGTKSEDWTRLPSGGWLHSEATVGNGATVGNWATVGNWATVGNWATVGNWATVGNWATVGNWATVGDEATVGNGATVGNWATVGNWATVGDEATVGNGATVGNWATVGNWATVGDEATVGNWATVGNWATVGNGATVGNGATVGDEAKVGNGAKVGDEATFEQSPIAIQGTKHLACHSGPGMMTIGCRTHTIAHWETDIDRIGSNHGYSAEQIEEYRLYLNLVKTRDAAVFPKVIESAAS
;
A
#
# COMPACT_ATOMS: atom_id res chain seq x y z
N MET A 1 40.39 -9.02 38.52
CA MET A 1 40.13 -7.97 37.52
C MET A 1 38.68 -7.62 37.64
N GLU A 2 38.38 -6.44 38.18
CA GLU A 2 37.03 -5.91 38.31
C GLU A 2 36.43 -5.72 36.91
N THR A 3 35.34 -6.43 36.62
CA THR A 3 34.48 -6.15 35.47
C THR A 3 33.94 -4.74 35.64
N LYS A 4 34.43 -3.81 34.80
CA LYS A 4 33.87 -2.47 34.70
C LYS A 4 32.37 -2.61 34.42
N VAL A 5 31.58 -1.96 35.27
CA VAL A 5 30.14 -1.79 35.07
C VAL A 5 29.98 -1.12 33.70
N ASP A 6 29.30 -1.78 32.76
CA ASP A 6 29.01 -1.21 31.45
C ASP A 6 28.35 0.16 31.66
N GLU A 7 28.98 1.22 31.14
CA GLU A 7 28.41 2.56 31.14
C GLU A 7 27.01 2.48 30.53
N LYS A 8 26.00 2.96 31.26
CA LYS A 8 24.62 3.06 30.79
C LYS A 8 24.65 3.88 29.49
N VAL A 9 24.50 3.20 28.34
CA VAL A 9 24.50 3.87 27.04
C VAL A 9 23.33 4.83 27.01
N GLU A 10 23.63 6.13 26.90
CA GLU A 10 22.60 7.16 26.84
C GLU A 10 21.77 6.99 25.57
N THR A 11 20.45 7.05 25.72
CA THR A 11 19.51 6.94 24.61
C THR A 11 19.66 8.14 23.68
N PRO A 12 19.98 7.93 22.39
CA PRO A 12 20.13 9.00 21.44
C PRO A 12 18.85 9.79 21.24
N SER A 13 18.97 11.09 21.00
CA SER A 13 17.82 11.98 20.73
C SER A 13 16.96 11.52 19.54
N TRP A 14 17.55 10.88 18.54
CA TRP A 14 16.79 10.37 17.39
C TRP A 14 15.83 9.23 17.77
N VAL A 15 16.15 8.43 18.79
CA VAL A 15 15.23 7.40 19.32
C VAL A 15 14.03 8.09 19.97
N LEU A 16 14.29 9.09 20.82
CA LEU A 16 13.25 9.85 21.52
C LEU A 16 12.36 10.64 20.54
N ASN A 17 12.92 11.15 19.44
CA ASN A 17 12.17 11.87 18.42
C ASN A 17 11.22 10.95 17.65
N ARG A 18 11.59 9.68 17.44
CA ARG A 18 10.71 8.65 16.82
C ARG A 18 9.59 8.20 17.77
N HIS A 19 9.81 8.31 19.08
CA HIS A 19 8.88 7.89 20.12
C HIS A 19 8.61 9.02 21.13
N PRO A 20 7.86 10.07 20.72
CA PRO A 20 7.57 11.21 21.56
C PRO A 20 6.90 10.79 22.88
N GLY A 21 7.28 11.45 23.98
CA GLY A 21 6.73 11.19 25.31
C GLY A 21 7.46 10.11 26.11
N THR A 22 8.41 9.40 25.51
CA THR A 22 9.31 8.46 26.23
C THR A 22 10.51 9.20 26.82
N LYS A 23 11.14 8.61 27.84
CA LYS A 23 12.36 9.15 28.47
C LYS A 23 13.55 8.24 28.20
N SER A 24 14.76 8.80 28.21
CA SER A 24 15.99 8.03 27.96
C SER A 24 16.13 6.80 28.87
N GLU A 25 15.64 6.88 30.11
CA GLU A 25 15.68 5.79 31.09
C GLU A 25 14.78 4.59 30.76
N ASP A 26 13.81 4.77 29.88
CA ASP A 26 12.87 3.72 29.48
C ASP A 26 13.44 2.81 28.38
N TRP A 27 14.61 3.15 27.83
CA TRP A 27 15.17 2.45 26.66
C TRP A 27 16.37 1.58 27.01
N THR A 28 16.39 0.38 26.44
CA THR A 28 17.52 -0.54 26.51
C THR A 28 18.10 -0.77 25.13
N ARG A 29 19.42 -0.63 25.00
CA ARG A 29 20.14 -1.01 23.78
C ARG A 29 20.38 -2.51 23.76
N LEU A 30 19.93 -3.17 22.70
CA LEU A 30 20.09 -4.60 22.47
C LEU A 30 21.51 -4.93 21.99
N PRO A 31 22.00 -6.18 22.15
CA PRO A 31 23.29 -6.62 21.60
C PRO A 31 23.40 -6.45 20.07
N SER A 32 22.28 -6.51 19.35
CA SER A 32 22.20 -6.24 17.91
C SER A 32 22.48 -4.78 17.56
N GLY A 33 22.41 -3.86 18.54
CA GLY A 33 22.50 -2.41 18.38
C GLY A 33 21.14 -1.71 18.22
N GLY A 34 20.03 -2.45 18.18
CA GLY A 34 18.68 -1.90 18.24
C GLY A 34 18.29 -1.38 19.63
N TRP A 35 17.15 -0.73 19.73
CA TRP A 35 16.62 -0.10 20.93
C TRP A 35 15.22 -0.60 21.25
N LEU A 36 15.02 -1.01 22.49
CA LEU A 36 13.77 -1.56 22.99
C LEU A 36 13.29 -0.77 24.19
N HIS A 37 12.07 -0.25 24.13
CA HIS A 37 11.42 0.36 25.28
C HIS A 37 11.13 -0.70 26.36
N SER A 38 11.21 -0.34 27.64
CA SER A 38 11.08 -1.25 28.80
C SER A 38 9.70 -1.91 28.92
N GLU A 39 8.69 -1.31 28.29
CA GLU A 39 7.31 -1.80 28.25
C GLU A 39 6.96 -2.48 26.92
N ALA A 40 7.90 -2.60 25.99
CA ALA A 40 7.70 -3.37 24.78
C ALA A 40 7.85 -4.87 25.06
N THR A 41 7.12 -5.69 24.30
CA THR A 41 7.20 -7.15 24.38
C THR A 41 7.80 -7.71 23.09
N VAL A 42 8.81 -8.58 23.22
CA VAL A 42 9.45 -9.28 22.11
C VAL A 42 9.32 -10.78 22.32
N GLY A 43 8.69 -11.46 21.37
CA GLY A 43 8.40 -12.88 21.40
C GLY A 43 9.63 -13.75 21.21
N ASN A 44 9.47 -15.04 21.49
CA ASN A 44 10.52 -16.03 21.36
C ASN A 44 11.00 -16.13 19.90
N GLY A 45 12.31 -16.14 19.70
CA GLY A 45 12.93 -16.25 18.38
C GLY A 45 12.77 -15.02 17.49
N ALA A 46 12.15 -13.94 17.98
CA ALA A 46 12.06 -12.70 17.24
C ALA A 46 13.39 -11.96 17.21
N THR A 47 13.64 -11.20 16.16
CA THR A 47 14.88 -10.42 15.99
C THR A 47 14.59 -8.95 15.79
N VAL A 48 15.37 -8.10 16.46
CA VAL A 48 15.34 -6.63 16.28
C VAL A 48 16.71 -6.19 15.78
N GLY A 49 16.73 -5.64 14.56
CA GLY A 49 17.93 -5.27 13.82
C GLY A 49 18.72 -4.12 14.44
N ASN A 50 19.89 -3.88 13.87
CA ASN A 50 20.78 -2.81 14.30
C ASN A 50 20.11 -1.45 14.08
N TRP A 51 20.17 -0.55 15.06
CA TRP A 51 19.53 0.77 15.03
C TRP A 51 18.00 0.76 14.87
N ALA A 52 17.35 -0.40 14.91
CA ALA A 52 15.90 -0.47 14.93
C ALA A 52 15.35 0.04 16.28
N THR A 53 14.13 0.55 16.29
CA THR A 53 13.46 0.99 17.53
C THR A 53 12.11 0.30 17.69
N VAL A 54 11.81 -0.14 18.92
CA VAL A 54 10.51 -0.73 19.28
C VAL A 54 9.94 0.04 20.47
N GLY A 55 8.84 0.75 20.21
CA GLY A 55 8.23 1.76 21.08
C GLY A 55 7.52 1.21 22.31
N ASN A 56 7.05 2.12 23.16
CA ASN A 56 6.36 1.74 24.41
C ASN A 56 5.09 0.95 24.09
N TRP A 57 4.86 -0.14 24.83
CA TRP A 57 3.68 -1.01 24.68
C TRP A 57 3.56 -1.68 23.30
N ALA A 58 4.59 -1.59 22.47
CA ALA A 58 4.65 -2.30 21.21
C ALA A 58 4.88 -3.80 21.45
N THR A 59 4.33 -4.63 20.57
CA THR A 59 4.51 -6.08 20.59
C THR A 59 5.15 -6.56 19.30
N VAL A 60 6.23 -7.33 19.42
CA VAL A 60 6.84 -8.08 18.32
C VAL A 60 6.63 -9.56 18.60
N GLY A 61 5.87 -10.25 17.74
CA GLY A 61 5.46 -11.63 17.90
C GLY A 61 6.61 -12.63 17.78
N ASN A 62 6.33 -13.89 18.10
CA ASN A 62 7.31 -14.98 18.00
C ASN A 62 7.82 -15.12 16.57
N TRP A 63 9.14 -15.31 16.43
CA TRP A 63 9.80 -15.50 15.13
C TRP A 63 9.60 -14.35 14.14
N ALA A 64 9.15 -13.18 14.59
CA ALA A 64 9.05 -11.99 13.77
C ALA A 64 10.43 -11.34 13.56
N THR A 65 10.60 -10.65 12.45
CA THR A 65 11.82 -9.92 12.12
C THR A 65 11.53 -8.44 12.00
N VAL A 66 12.29 -7.62 12.73
CA VAL A 66 12.35 -6.17 12.56
C VAL A 66 13.74 -5.83 12.01
N GLY A 67 13.79 -5.29 10.79
CA GLY A 67 15.01 -4.99 10.05
C GLY A 67 15.85 -3.89 10.67
N ASN A 68 17.03 -3.66 10.11
CA ASN A 68 17.92 -2.58 10.54
C ASN A 68 17.25 -1.23 10.34
N TRP A 69 17.50 -0.29 11.25
CA TRP A 69 16.97 1.08 11.21
C TRP A 69 15.44 1.21 11.20
N ALA A 70 14.70 0.10 11.19
CA ALA A 70 13.24 0.08 11.17
C ALA A 70 12.66 0.66 12.47
N THR A 71 11.45 1.19 12.38
CA THR A 71 10.73 1.78 13.52
C THR A 71 9.42 1.03 13.72
N VAL A 72 9.20 0.52 14.92
CA VAL A 72 7.91 -0.02 15.38
C VAL A 72 7.37 0.93 16.44
N GLY A 73 6.31 1.66 16.08
CA GLY A 73 5.71 2.71 16.89
C GLY A 73 5.14 2.25 18.22
N ASN A 74 4.74 3.21 19.03
CA ASN A 74 4.12 2.96 20.33
C ASN A 74 2.79 2.25 20.15
N TRP A 75 2.46 1.28 21.00
CA TRP A 75 1.27 0.42 20.91
C TRP A 75 1.14 -0.40 19.60
N ALA A 76 2.13 -0.37 18.72
CA ALA A 76 2.09 -1.12 17.47
C ALA A 76 2.23 -2.63 17.72
N THR A 77 1.63 -3.44 16.86
CA THR A 77 1.73 -4.90 16.91
C THR A 77 2.35 -5.43 15.62
N VAL A 78 3.40 -6.21 15.74
CA VAL A 78 3.99 -7.03 14.68
C VAL A 78 3.72 -8.49 15.01
N GLY A 79 2.95 -9.17 14.18
CA GLY A 79 2.48 -10.54 14.42
C GLY A 79 3.59 -11.60 14.38
N ASN A 80 3.23 -12.83 14.73
CA ASN A 80 4.18 -13.95 14.65
C ASN A 80 4.61 -14.18 13.20
N TRP A 81 5.89 -14.49 13.00
CA TRP A 81 6.48 -14.73 11.68
C TRP A 81 6.36 -13.56 10.69
N ALA A 82 5.94 -12.38 11.15
CA ALA A 82 5.89 -11.20 10.30
C ALA A 82 7.29 -10.65 10.06
N THR A 83 7.47 -9.96 8.93
CA THR A 83 8.72 -9.28 8.58
C THR A 83 8.47 -7.80 8.38
N VAL A 84 9.22 -6.96 9.09
CA VAL A 84 9.35 -5.53 8.86
C VAL A 84 10.75 -5.30 8.31
N GLY A 85 10.84 -4.80 7.08
CA GLY A 85 12.10 -4.62 6.36
C GLY A 85 12.99 -3.52 6.92
N ASP A 86 14.18 -3.40 6.35
CA ASP A 86 15.14 -2.37 6.72
C ASP A 86 14.57 -0.97 6.40
N GLU A 87 14.77 -0.03 7.33
CA GLU A 87 14.29 1.36 7.22
C GLU A 87 12.77 1.52 7.08
N ALA A 88 12.00 0.44 7.27
CA ALA A 88 10.55 0.50 7.29
C ALA A 88 10.01 1.16 8.57
N THR A 89 8.84 1.78 8.46
CA THR A 89 8.13 2.38 9.59
C THR A 89 6.78 1.73 9.77
N VAL A 90 6.49 1.26 10.98
CA VAL A 90 5.17 0.86 11.46
C VAL A 90 4.73 1.89 12.48
N GLY A 91 3.67 2.63 12.19
CA GLY A 91 3.16 3.74 12.99
C GLY A 91 2.61 3.31 14.35
N ASN A 92 2.23 4.30 15.16
CA ASN A 92 1.65 4.06 16.47
C ASN A 92 0.30 3.37 16.36
N GLY A 93 0.04 2.38 17.22
CA GLY A 93 -1.20 1.59 17.21
C GLY A 93 -1.39 0.70 15.96
N ALA A 94 -0.50 0.79 14.97
CA ALA A 94 -0.62 0.02 13.75
C ALA A 94 -0.44 -1.48 14.00
N THR A 95 -1.14 -2.30 13.22
CA THR A 95 -1.08 -3.76 13.30
C THR A 95 -0.54 -4.34 12.01
N VAL A 96 0.52 -5.14 12.11
CA VAL A 96 1.05 -6.01 11.05
C VAL A 96 0.74 -7.45 11.45
N GLY A 97 -0.10 -8.13 10.69
CA GLY A 97 -0.61 -9.47 10.99
C GLY A 97 0.46 -10.55 10.95
N ASN A 98 0.09 -11.78 11.33
CA ASN A 98 0.99 -12.92 11.25
C ASN A 98 1.38 -13.20 9.81
N TRP A 99 2.63 -13.61 9.58
CA TRP A 99 3.18 -13.91 8.24
C TRP A 99 3.15 -12.74 7.25
N ALA A 100 2.75 -11.54 7.69
CA ALA A 100 2.74 -10.37 6.82
C ALA A 100 4.16 -9.87 6.57
N THR A 101 4.35 -9.21 5.43
CA THR A 101 5.61 -8.60 5.04
C THR A 101 5.41 -7.11 4.80
N VAL A 102 6.20 -6.28 5.47
CA VAL A 102 6.37 -4.85 5.18
C VAL A 102 7.78 -4.69 4.63
N GLY A 103 7.88 -4.27 3.37
CA GLY A 103 9.14 -4.16 2.64
C GLY A 103 10.06 -3.08 3.18
N ASN A 104 11.28 -3.02 2.65
CA ASN A 104 12.26 -2.01 3.01
C ASN A 104 11.74 -0.61 2.63
N TRP A 105 12.02 0.38 3.47
CA TRP A 105 11.59 1.77 3.28
C TRP A 105 10.07 1.97 3.17
N ALA A 106 9.26 0.93 3.45
CA ALA A 106 7.82 1.04 3.43
C ALA A 106 7.31 1.77 4.68
N THR A 107 6.18 2.45 4.55
CA THR A 107 5.51 3.11 5.67
C THR A 107 4.12 2.52 5.86
N VAL A 108 3.84 2.07 7.08
CA VAL A 108 2.50 1.74 7.57
C VAL A 108 2.15 2.82 8.59
N GLY A 109 1.12 3.61 8.30
CA GLY A 109 0.71 4.75 9.10
C GLY A 109 0.10 4.37 10.45
N ASP A 110 -0.17 5.37 11.27
CA ASP A 110 -0.76 5.20 12.59
C ASP A 110 -2.15 4.54 12.49
N GLU A 111 -2.43 3.61 13.41
CA GLU A 111 -3.71 2.87 13.50
C GLU A 111 -4.08 2.09 12.22
N ALA A 112 -3.14 1.94 11.28
CA ALA A 112 -3.35 1.16 10.08
C ALA A 112 -3.27 -0.34 10.38
N THR A 113 -3.98 -1.15 9.59
CA THR A 113 -3.97 -2.60 9.70
C THR A 113 -3.44 -3.22 8.41
N VAL A 114 -2.43 -4.08 8.52
CA VAL A 114 -1.94 -4.98 7.49
C VAL A 114 -2.29 -6.40 7.93
N GLY A 115 -3.15 -7.06 7.18
CA GLY A 115 -3.70 -8.38 7.50
C GLY A 115 -2.67 -9.50 7.47
N ASN A 116 -3.09 -10.70 7.88
CA ASN A 116 -2.22 -11.87 7.89
C ASN A 116 -1.81 -12.27 6.47
N GLY A 117 -0.54 -12.62 6.30
CA GLY A 117 0.03 -12.99 5.00
C GLY A 117 0.01 -11.88 3.94
N ALA A 118 -0.41 -10.66 4.30
CA ALA A 118 -0.41 -9.54 3.37
C ALA A 118 1.02 -9.06 3.10
N THR A 119 1.23 -8.49 1.92
CA THR A 119 2.51 -7.92 1.49
C THR A 119 2.35 -6.43 1.21
N VAL A 120 3.16 -5.62 1.86
CA VAL A 120 3.38 -4.20 1.54
C VAL A 120 4.79 -4.10 0.97
N GLY A 121 4.89 -3.70 -0.31
CA GLY A 121 6.14 -3.67 -1.05
C GLY A 121 7.14 -2.63 -0.55
N ASN A 122 8.35 -2.66 -1.10
CA ASN A 122 9.37 -1.67 -0.79
C ASN A 122 8.90 -0.27 -1.21
N TRP A 123 9.22 0.74 -0.40
CA TRP A 123 8.82 2.13 -0.63
C TRP A 123 7.30 2.38 -0.74
N ALA A 124 6.48 1.38 -0.42
CA ALA A 124 5.03 1.55 -0.42
C ALA A 124 4.58 2.34 0.80
N THR A 125 3.46 3.04 0.67
CA THR A 125 2.82 3.77 1.77
C THR A 125 1.43 3.23 2.00
N VAL A 126 1.14 2.86 3.25
CA VAL A 126 -0.20 2.59 3.76
C VAL A 126 -0.52 3.70 4.75
N GLY A 127 -1.53 4.51 4.45
CA GLY A 127 -1.90 5.69 5.23
C GLY A 127 -2.48 5.36 6.59
N ASN A 128 -2.72 6.40 7.39
CA ASN A 128 -3.29 6.26 8.72
C ASN A 128 -4.70 5.68 8.65
N TRP A 129 -5.05 4.81 9.60
CA TRP A 129 -6.36 4.14 9.67
C TRP A 129 -6.72 3.31 8.42
N ALA A 130 -5.78 3.09 7.50
CA ALA A 130 -6.02 2.27 6.33
C ALA A 130 -6.05 0.79 6.69
N THR A 131 -6.76 -0.01 5.90
CA THR A 131 -6.81 -1.47 6.05
C THR A 131 -6.31 -2.14 4.78
N VAL A 132 -5.29 -2.96 4.89
CA VAL A 132 -4.86 -3.93 3.89
C VAL A 132 -5.28 -5.31 4.40
N GLY A 133 -6.19 -5.96 3.70
CA GLY A 133 -6.79 -7.23 4.12
C GLY A 133 -5.83 -8.41 4.09
N ASP A 134 -6.29 -9.55 4.59
CA ASP A 134 -5.50 -10.80 4.60
C ASP A 134 -5.11 -11.20 3.17
N GLU A 135 -3.87 -11.69 3.01
CA GLU A 135 -3.29 -12.13 1.73
C GLU A 135 -3.29 -11.07 0.61
N ALA A 136 -3.60 -9.81 0.93
CA ALA A 136 -3.56 -8.72 -0.04
C ALA A 136 -2.12 -8.32 -0.38
N THR A 137 -1.92 -7.76 -1.56
CA THR A 137 -0.63 -7.24 -2.02
C THR A 137 -0.75 -5.76 -2.34
N VAL A 138 0.10 -4.95 -1.73
CA VAL A 138 0.38 -3.56 -2.09
C VAL A 138 1.78 -3.54 -2.69
N GLY A 139 1.89 -3.21 -3.98
CA GLY A 139 3.14 -3.27 -4.74
C GLY A 139 4.18 -2.26 -4.27
N ASN A 140 5.39 -2.34 -4.83
CA ASN A 140 6.45 -1.38 -4.54
C ASN A 140 6.01 0.02 -4.98
N TRP A 141 6.39 1.06 -4.23
CA TRP A 141 6.04 2.46 -4.52
C TRP A 141 4.52 2.76 -4.55
N ALA A 142 3.67 1.79 -4.24
CA ALA A 142 2.23 1.98 -4.23
C ALA A 142 1.80 2.81 -3.02
N THR A 143 0.72 3.56 -3.17
CA THR A 143 0.12 4.35 -2.10
C THR A 143 -1.30 3.87 -1.84
N VAL A 144 -1.59 3.53 -0.58
CA VAL A 144 -2.94 3.33 -0.05
C VAL A 144 -3.20 4.48 0.91
N GLY A 145 -4.17 5.32 0.59
CA GLY A 145 -4.48 6.54 1.33
C GLY A 145 -5.05 6.28 2.73
N ASN A 146 -5.23 7.36 3.49
CA ASN A 146 -5.81 7.30 4.82
C ASN A 146 -7.23 6.74 4.76
N TRP A 147 -7.63 5.94 5.75
CA TRP A 147 -8.97 5.33 5.82
C TRP A 147 -9.35 4.44 4.63
N ALA A 148 -8.44 4.20 3.68
CA ALA A 148 -8.70 3.37 2.53
C ALA A 148 -8.76 1.89 2.93
N THR A 149 -9.47 1.09 2.15
CA THR A 149 -9.56 -0.37 2.35
C THR A 149 -9.10 -1.09 1.09
N VAL A 150 -8.08 -1.94 1.22
CA VAL A 150 -7.71 -2.96 0.24
C VAL A 150 -8.22 -4.29 0.77
N GLY A 151 -9.19 -4.89 0.09
CA GLY A 151 -9.83 -6.12 0.52
C GLY A 151 -8.91 -7.34 0.52
N ASN A 152 -9.38 -8.45 1.09
CA ASN A 152 -8.62 -9.69 1.19
C ASN A 152 -8.24 -10.23 -0.20
N GLY A 153 -7.00 -10.67 -0.35
CA GLY A 153 -6.46 -11.19 -1.60
C GLY A 153 -6.43 -10.19 -2.76
N ALA A 154 -6.72 -8.91 -2.53
CA ALA A 154 -6.66 -7.89 -3.56
C ALA A 154 -5.21 -7.52 -3.88
N THR A 155 -5.00 -6.96 -5.07
CA THR A 155 -3.70 -6.48 -5.53
C THR A 155 -3.79 -5.00 -5.89
N VAL A 156 -2.93 -4.20 -5.28
CA VAL A 156 -2.59 -2.85 -5.73
C VAL A 156 -1.21 -2.93 -6.36
N GLY A 157 -1.12 -2.65 -7.66
CA GLY A 157 0.11 -2.75 -8.44
C GLY A 157 1.20 -1.77 -8.00
N ASN A 158 2.39 -1.92 -8.55
CA ASN A 158 3.51 -1.03 -8.26
C ASN A 158 3.19 0.40 -8.70
N GLY A 159 3.55 1.40 -7.89
CA GLY A 159 3.30 2.82 -8.18
C GLY A 159 1.82 3.23 -8.19
N ALA A 160 0.88 2.30 -8.02
CA ALA A 160 -0.54 2.61 -8.05
C ALA A 160 -0.98 3.40 -6.81
N THR A 161 -2.01 4.25 -6.98
CA THR A 161 -2.57 5.03 -5.89
C THR A 161 -4.03 4.66 -5.65
N VAL A 162 -4.32 4.15 -4.46
CA VAL A 162 -5.66 4.05 -3.88
C VAL A 162 -5.83 5.28 -2.99
N GLY A 163 -6.72 6.20 -3.36
CA GLY A 163 -6.92 7.44 -2.61
C GLY A 163 -7.53 7.24 -1.22
N ASP A 164 -7.57 8.31 -0.44
CA ASP A 164 -8.17 8.31 0.90
C ASP A 164 -9.63 7.83 0.86
N GLU A 165 -10.04 7.06 1.87
CA GLU A 165 -11.38 6.46 2.03
C GLU A 165 -11.82 5.49 0.90
N ALA A 166 -10.99 5.28 -0.13
CA ALA A 166 -11.32 4.42 -1.26
C ALA A 166 -11.35 2.94 -0.86
N LYS A 167 -12.14 2.15 -1.60
CA LYS A 167 -12.32 0.72 -1.33
C LYS A 167 -11.99 -0.11 -2.56
N VAL A 168 -10.97 -0.94 -2.46
CA VAL A 168 -10.64 -2.01 -3.40
C VAL A 168 -11.26 -3.29 -2.85
N GLY A 169 -12.17 -3.89 -3.62
CA GLY A 169 -12.87 -5.11 -3.20
C GLY A 169 -11.96 -6.33 -3.07
N ASN A 170 -12.43 -7.37 -2.38
CA ASN A 170 -11.69 -8.62 -2.24
C ASN A 170 -11.33 -9.23 -3.60
N GLY A 171 -10.08 -9.66 -3.76
CA GLY A 171 -9.56 -10.24 -5.00
C GLY A 171 -9.47 -9.28 -6.19
N ALA A 172 -9.83 -8.00 -6.02
CA ALA A 172 -9.74 -7.01 -7.10
C ALA A 172 -8.28 -6.69 -7.41
N LYS A 173 -8.03 -6.24 -8.65
CA LYS A 173 -6.70 -5.85 -9.10
C LYS A 173 -6.72 -4.42 -9.59
N VAL A 174 -5.95 -3.56 -8.93
CA VAL A 174 -5.55 -2.24 -9.39
C VAL A 174 -4.18 -2.42 -10.06
N GLY A 175 -4.08 -2.09 -11.34
CA GLY A 175 -2.85 -2.29 -12.13
C GLY A 175 -1.69 -1.40 -11.68
N ASP A 176 -0.49 -1.65 -12.20
CA ASP A 176 0.68 -0.80 -11.97
C ASP A 176 0.44 0.63 -12.49
N GLU A 177 0.98 1.63 -11.80
CA GLU A 177 0.86 3.06 -12.08
C GLU A 177 -0.59 3.54 -12.23
N ALA A 178 -1.57 2.79 -11.70
CA ALA A 178 -2.97 3.16 -11.77
C ALA A 178 -3.23 4.32 -10.79
N THR A 179 -3.26 5.53 -11.33
CA THR A 179 -3.63 6.76 -10.62
C THR A 179 -4.92 7.35 -11.21
N PHE A 180 -5.84 7.74 -10.34
CA PHE A 180 -7.02 8.53 -10.73
C PHE A 180 -6.80 9.99 -10.30
N GLU A 181 -6.01 10.74 -11.07
CA GLU A 181 -5.84 12.18 -10.82
C GLU A 181 -7.13 12.97 -11.08
N GLN A 182 -8.03 12.42 -11.89
CA GLN A 182 -9.33 13.00 -12.21
C GLN A 182 -10.41 11.92 -12.20
N SER A 183 -11.60 12.27 -11.70
CA SER A 183 -12.74 11.36 -11.65
C SER A 183 -13.00 10.72 -13.02
N PRO A 184 -13.12 9.38 -13.09
CA PRO A 184 -13.41 8.70 -14.33
C PRO A 184 -14.79 9.14 -14.84
N ILE A 185 -14.96 9.22 -16.16
CA ILE A 185 -16.32 9.24 -16.73
C ILE A 185 -16.91 7.85 -16.49
N ALA A 186 -18.08 7.78 -15.85
CA ALA A 186 -18.89 6.59 -15.73
C ALA A 186 -20.29 6.87 -16.31
N ILE A 187 -20.69 6.10 -17.32
CA ILE A 187 -21.94 6.25 -18.03
C ILE A 187 -22.72 4.97 -17.85
N GLN A 188 -23.92 5.05 -17.27
CA GLN A 188 -24.84 3.93 -17.27
C GLN A 188 -25.45 3.79 -18.65
N GLY A 189 -24.91 2.86 -19.45
CA GLY A 189 -25.47 2.51 -20.75
C GLY A 189 -26.66 1.55 -20.63
N THR A 190 -27.34 1.29 -21.75
CA THR A 190 -28.53 0.44 -21.78
C THR A 190 -28.27 -0.98 -21.25
N LYS A 191 -27.04 -1.52 -21.38
CA LYS A 191 -26.73 -2.90 -21.00
C LYS A 191 -25.76 -3.04 -19.83
N HIS A 192 -24.75 -2.21 -19.80
CA HIS A 192 -23.62 -2.23 -18.88
C HIS A 192 -23.09 -0.81 -18.62
N LEU A 193 -22.48 -0.61 -17.47
CA LEU A 193 -21.70 0.58 -17.18
C LEU A 193 -20.53 0.70 -18.17
N ALA A 194 -20.31 1.90 -18.71
CA ALA A 194 -19.14 2.25 -19.50
C ALA A 194 -18.28 3.25 -18.72
N CYS A 195 -17.01 2.94 -18.52
CA CYS A 195 -16.09 3.76 -17.73
C CYS A 195 -14.83 4.12 -18.52
N HIS A 196 -14.40 5.37 -18.43
CA HIS A 196 -13.02 5.75 -18.75
C HIS A 196 -12.13 5.30 -17.59
N SER A 197 -11.51 4.14 -17.71
CA SER A 197 -10.89 3.42 -16.59
C SER A 197 -9.40 3.72 -16.39
N GLY A 198 -8.84 4.64 -17.17
CA GLY A 198 -7.46 5.13 -17.05
C GLY A 198 -6.97 5.69 -18.38
N PRO A 199 -5.77 6.30 -18.45
CA PRO A 199 -5.21 6.85 -19.68
C PRO A 199 -5.20 5.80 -20.80
N GLY A 200 -5.88 6.09 -21.91
CA GLY A 200 -6.00 5.20 -23.06
C GLY A 200 -6.85 3.95 -22.84
N MET A 201 -7.56 3.82 -21.71
CA MET A 201 -8.28 2.61 -21.30
C MET A 201 -9.78 2.87 -21.13
N MET A 202 -10.61 1.94 -21.61
CA MET A 202 -12.06 1.97 -21.40
C MET A 202 -12.55 0.61 -20.91
N THR A 203 -13.52 0.65 -20.00
CA THR A 203 -14.20 -0.53 -19.47
C THR A 203 -15.66 -0.50 -19.88
N ILE A 204 -16.19 -1.61 -20.41
CA ILE A 204 -17.62 -1.81 -20.64
C ILE A 204 -18.02 -3.09 -19.90
N GLY A 205 -18.85 -2.97 -18.87
CA GLY A 205 -19.15 -4.08 -17.97
C GLY A 205 -17.90 -4.60 -17.26
N CYS A 206 -17.61 -5.89 -17.38
CA CYS A 206 -16.42 -6.52 -16.81
C CYS A 206 -15.21 -6.59 -17.76
N ARG A 207 -15.29 -5.95 -18.94
CA ARG A 207 -14.24 -5.98 -19.96
C ARG A 207 -13.47 -4.67 -19.97
N THR A 208 -12.17 -4.72 -19.74
CA THR A 208 -11.27 -3.57 -19.82
C THR A 208 -10.30 -3.76 -20.98
N HIS A 209 -10.27 -2.82 -21.92
CA HIS A 209 -9.39 -2.82 -23.07
C HIS A 209 -8.91 -1.40 -23.40
N THR A 210 -7.90 -1.29 -24.28
CA THR A 210 -7.46 0.02 -24.78
C THR A 210 -8.56 0.66 -25.63
N ILE A 211 -8.60 1.99 -25.67
CA ILE A 211 -9.52 2.75 -26.53
C ILE A 211 -9.38 2.29 -27.99
N ALA A 212 -8.14 2.11 -28.48
CA ALA A 212 -7.86 1.63 -29.85
C ALA A 212 -8.39 0.20 -30.11
N HIS A 213 -8.34 -0.68 -29.11
CA HIS A 213 -8.93 -2.01 -29.23
C HIS A 213 -10.45 -1.92 -29.36
N TRP A 214 -11.11 -1.11 -28.53
CA TRP A 214 -12.55 -0.87 -28.64
C TRP A 214 -12.93 -0.28 -29.99
N GLU A 215 -12.18 0.69 -30.52
CA GLU A 215 -12.44 1.26 -31.85
C GLU A 215 -12.45 0.20 -32.96
N THR A 216 -11.61 -0.83 -32.82
CA THR A 216 -11.49 -1.89 -33.83
C THR A 216 -12.53 -3.00 -33.63
N ASP A 217 -12.83 -3.36 -32.38
CA ASP A 217 -13.51 -4.61 -32.06
C ASP A 217 -14.90 -4.45 -31.42
N ILE A 218 -15.39 -3.22 -31.16
CA ILE A 218 -16.66 -2.99 -30.43
C ILE A 218 -17.86 -3.71 -31.05
N ASP A 219 -17.93 -3.82 -32.37
CA ASP A 219 -19.00 -4.51 -33.09
C ASP A 219 -18.98 -6.01 -32.84
N ARG A 220 -17.79 -6.61 -32.95
CA ARG A 220 -17.54 -8.04 -32.73
C ARG A 220 -17.81 -8.40 -31.28
N ILE A 221 -17.30 -7.59 -30.34
CA ILE A 221 -17.48 -7.81 -28.91
C ILE A 221 -18.95 -7.65 -28.53
N GLY A 222 -19.60 -6.57 -28.96
CA GLY A 222 -21.01 -6.31 -28.71
C GLY A 222 -21.90 -7.46 -29.22
N SER A 223 -21.70 -7.87 -30.47
CA SER A 223 -22.47 -8.96 -31.09
C SER A 223 -22.27 -10.29 -30.36
N ASN A 224 -21.02 -10.66 -30.03
CA ASN A 224 -20.70 -11.87 -29.27
C ASN A 224 -21.30 -11.88 -27.84
N HIS A 225 -21.60 -10.71 -27.31
CA HIS A 225 -22.22 -10.53 -25.99
C HIS A 225 -23.70 -10.12 -26.08
N GLY A 226 -24.34 -10.33 -27.24
CA GLY A 226 -25.78 -10.19 -27.46
C GLY A 226 -26.29 -8.76 -27.40
N TYR A 227 -25.47 -7.78 -27.77
CA TYR A 227 -25.92 -6.40 -27.93
C TYR A 227 -26.71 -6.27 -29.24
N SER A 228 -27.77 -5.46 -29.25
CA SER A 228 -28.44 -5.08 -30.51
C SER A 228 -27.57 -4.10 -31.29
N ALA A 229 -27.89 -3.88 -32.58
CA ALA A 229 -27.18 -2.90 -33.40
C ALA A 229 -27.28 -1.48 -32.81
N GLU A 230 -28.44 -1.13 -32.27
CA GLU A 230 -28.69 0.16 -31.60
C GLU A 230 -27.88 0.30 -30.32
N GLN A 231 -27.74 -0.78 -29.54
CA GLN A 231 -26.88 -0.80 -28.37
C GLN A 231 -25.41 -0.65 -28.79
N ILE A 232 -24.94 -1.36 -29.80
CA ILE A 232 -23.55 -1.20 -30.28
C ILE A 232 -23.29 0.27 -30.67
N GLU A 233 -24.23 0.92 -31.37
CA GLU A 233 -24.13 2.33 -31.71
C GLU A 233 -24.11 3.24 -30.48
N GLU A 234 -24.97 2.99 -29.48
CA GLU A 234 -24.94 3.69 -28.19
C GLU A 234 -23.55 3.62 -27.54
N TYR A 235 -22.94 2.44 -27.48
CA TYR A 235 -21.60 2.29 -26.89
C TYR A 235 -20.49 2.90 -27.75
N ARG A 236 -20.65 3.03 -29.09
CA ARG A 236 -19.74 3.81 -29.92
C ARG A 236 -19.78 5.31 -29.57
N LEU A 237 -20.95 5.85 -29.23
CA LEU A 237 -21.05 7.24 -28.74
C LEU A 237 -20.27 7.43 -27.44
N TYR A 238 -20.37 6.48 -26.52
CA TYR A 238 -19.61 6.49 -25.27
C TYR A 238 -18.11 6.37 -25.51
N LEU A 239 -17.69 5.48 -26.42
CA LEU A 239 -16.29 5.35 -26.82
C LEU A 239 -15.73 6.66 -27.38
N ASN A 240 -16.49 7.34 -28.25
CA ASN A 240 -16.08 8.64 -28.80
C ASN A 240 -15.97 9.73 -27.73
N LEU A 241 -16.89 9.75 -26.77
CA LEU A 241 -16.82 10.67 -25.63
C LEU A 241 -15.58 10.39 -24.77
N VAL A 242 -15.34 9.12 -24.42
CA VAL A 242 -14.17 8.69 -23.64
C VAL A 242 -12.88 9.06 -24.36
N LYS A 243 -12.76 8.76 -25.65
CA LYS A 243 -11.60 9.11 -26.50
C LYS A 243 -11.34 10.61 -26.54
N THR A 244 -12.40 11.42 -26.69
CA THR A 244 -12.28 12.88 -26.72
C THR A 244 -11.78 13.42 -25.38
N ARG A 245 -12.33 12.93 -24.27
CA ARG A 245 -11.85 13.29 -22.94
C ARG A 245 -10.42 12.81 -22.71
N ASP A 246 -10.09 11.58 -23.06
CA ASP A 246 -8.75 11.00 -22.90
C ASP A 246 -7.68 11.91 -23.52
N ALA A 247 -7.89 12.32 -24.77
CA ALA A 247 -6.98 13.25 -25.46
C ALA A 247 -6.88 14.63 -24.78
N ALA A 248 -7.94 15.10 -24.11
CA ALA A 248 -7.97 16.40 -23.43
C ALA A 248 -7.35 16.36 -22.02
N VAL A 249 -7.53 15.24 -21.31
CA VAL A 249 -7.15 15.07 -19.90
C VAL A 249 -5.76 14.47 -19.75
N PHE A 250 -5.38 13.58 -20.67
CA PHE A 250 -4.09 12.90 -20.68
C PHE A 250 -3.33 13.27 -21.97
N PRO A 251 -2.95 14.54 -22.15
CA PRO A 251 -2.18 14.94 -23.33
C PRO A 251 -0.88 14.15 -23.36
N LYS A 252 -0.57 13.54 -24.51
CA LYS A 252 0.72 12.89 -24.71
C LYS A 252 1.82 13.90 -24.39
N VAL A 253 2.71 13.58 -23.45
CA VAL A 253 3.95 14.33 -23.27
C VAL A 253 4.67 14.28 -24.62
N ILE A 254 4.70 15.41 -25.32
CA ILE A 254 5.57 15.54 -26.49
C ILE A 254 6.98 15.56 -25.89
N GLU A 255 7.75 14.49 -26.09
CA GLU A 255 9.18 14.54 -25.89
C GLU A 255 9.72 15.69 -26.74
N SER A 256 9.99 16.84 -26.11
CA SER A 256 10.79 17.89 -26.71
C SER A 256 12.25 17.45 -26.70
N ALA A 257 12.58 16.43 -27.50
CA ALA A 257 13.94 16.06 -27.85
C ALA A 257 14.23 16.62 -29.24
N ALA A 258 14.37 17.95 -29.32
CA ALA A 258 15.01 18.64 -30.43
C ALA A 258 15.42 20.07 -30.03
N SER A 259 16.49 20.19 -29.24
CA SER A 259 17.50 21.25 -29.34
C SER A 259 18.68 20.95 -28.43
#